data_AF-A0A0C5XID6-F1
#
_entry.id   AF-A0A0C5XID6-F1
#
_cell.length_a   1.000
_cell.length_b   1.000
_cell.length_c   1.000
_cell.angle_alpha   90.00
_cell.angle_beta   90.00
_cell.angle_gamma   90.00
#
_symmetry.space_group_name_H-M   'P 1'
#
loop_
_entity.id
_entity.type
_entity.pdbx_description
1 polymer ?
#
loop_
_entity_poly.entity_id
_entity_poly.type
_entity_poly.pdbx_seq_one_letter_code
_entity_poly.pdbx_strand_id
1 'polypeptide(L)' 'MTLKEWLASKRMSVSRFAEMIERSPEAVRRYVNGDRIPDRETMPLIVQTTKGKVTPNDFFGVGPKVRKEAA' A
#
# COMPACT_ATOMS: atom_id res chain seq x y z
N MET A 1 1.29 -5.31 -7.27
CA MET A 1 -0.02 -5.19 -6.60
C MET A 1 0.09 -4.01 -5.65
N THR A 2 -0.56 -2.89 -5.97
CA THR A 2 -0.43 -1.69 -5.13
C THR A 2 -1.22 -1.82 -3.83
N LEU A 3 -0.85 -1.05 -2.80
CA LEU A 3 -1.63 -0.96 -1.56
C LEU A 3 -3.09 -0.54 -1.84
N LYS A 4 -3.28 0.37 -2.81
CA LYS A 4 -4.60 0.80 -3.29
C LYS A 4 -5.45 -0.37 -3.80
N GLU A 5 -4.89 -1.20 -4.67
CA GLU A 5 -5.58 -2.36 -5.24
C GLU A 5 -5.90 -3.41 -4.19
N TRP A 6 -4.98 -3.63 -3.24
CA TRP A 6 -5.19 -4.56 -2.14
C TRP A 6 -6.35 -4.12 -1.23
N LEU A 7 -6.39 -2.84 -0.87
CA LEU A 7 -7.49 -2.26 -0.10
C LEU A 7 -8.83 -2.38 -0.83
N ALA A 8 -8.85 -2.09 -2.13
CA ALA A 8 -10.04 -2.25 -2.97
C ALA A 8 -10.52 -3.70 -3.04
N SER A 9 -9.60 -4.65 -3.25
CA SER A 9 -9.90 -6.10 -3.26
C SER A 9 -10.51 -6.57 -1.94
N LYS A 10 -10.10 -5.97 -0.82
CA LYS A 10 -10.63 -6.27 0.52
C LYS A 10 -11.85 -5.43 0.92
N ARG A 11 -12.32 -4.51 0.06
CA ARG A 11 -13.33 -3.49 0.41
C ARG A 11 -13.01 -2.78 1.73
N MET A 12 -11.73 -2.54 1.96
CA MET A 12 -11.20 -1.99 3.20
C MET A 12 -10.93 -0.50 3.03
N SER A 13 -11.42 0.31 3.98
CA SER A 13 -11.13 1.75 3.97
C SER A 13 -9.71 2.04 4.46
N VAL A 14 -9.17 3.18 4.02
CA VAL A 14 -7.85 3.65 4.45
C VAL A 14 -7.78 3.83 5.96
N SER A 15 -8.82 4.40 6.58
CA SER A 15 -8.88 4.60 8.03
C SER A 15 -8.78 3.27 8.79
N ARG A 16 -9.55 2.25 8.36
CA ARG A 16 -9.51 0.93 8.98
C ARG A 16 -8.15 0.27 8.86
N PHE A 17 -7.50 0.41 7.70
CA PHE A 17 -6.15 -0.11 7.52
C PHE A 17 -5.13 0.63 8.40
N ALA A 18 -5.28 1.94 8.51
CA ALA A 18 -4.42 2.78 9.35
C ALA A 18 -4.51 2.39 10.82
N GLU A 19 -5.72 2.11 11.33
CA GLU A 19 -5.93 1.58 12.68
C GLU A 19 -5.24 0.22 12.88
N MET A 20 -5.30 -0.69 11.89
CA MET A 20 -4.67 -2.01 12.00
C MET A 20 -3.14 -1.96 12.06
N ILE A 21 -2.51 -0.95 11.47
CA ILE A 21 -1.05 -0.79 11.48
C ILE A 21 -0.60 0.31 12.46
N GLU A 22 -1.51 0.82 13.30
CA GLU A 22 -1.25 1.89 14.27
C GLU A 22 -0.58 3.13 13.65
N ARG A 23 -1.13 3.56 12.51
CA ARG A 23 -0.71 4.78 11.79
C ARG A 23 -1.88 5.71 11.53
N SER A 24 -1.57 6.97 11.26
CA SER A 24 -2.58 7.96 10.92
C SER A 24 -3.20 7.68 9.54
N PRO A 25 -4.51 7.87 9.35
CA PRO A 25 -5.17 7.70 8.05
C PRO A 25 -4.52 8.54 6.94
N GLU A 26 -4.02 9.73 7.28
CA GLU A 26 -3.29 10.60 6.34
C GLU A 26 -1.97 10.00 5.88
N ALA A 27 -1.21 9.36 6.77
CA ALA A 27 0.03 8.68 6.40
C ALA A 27 -0.26 7.53 5.42
N VAL A 28 -1.29 6.73 5.71
CA VAL A 28 -1.73 5.66 4.81
C VAL A 28 -2.23 6.19 3.49
N ARG A 29 -2.98 7.31 3.45
CA ARG A 29 -3.38 7.96 2.19
C ARG A 29 -2.16 8.30 1.33
N ARG A 30 -1.11 8.86 1.92
CA ARG A 30 0.14 9.16 1.19
C ARG A 30 0.81 7.90 0.66
N TYR A 31 0.80 6.79 1.42
CA TYR A 31 1.32 5.50 0.96
C TYR A 31 0.51 4.92 -0.20
N VAL A 32 -0.82 5.03 -0.13
CA VAL A 32 -1.76 4.55 -1.17
C VAL A 32 -1.61 5.33 -2.47
N ASN A 33 -1.39 6.64 -2.38
CA ASN A 33 -1.19 7.50 -3.54
C ASN A 33 0.23 7.43 -4.13
N GLY A 34 1.20 6.92 -3.37
CA GLY A 34 2.62 6.94 -3.75
C GLY A 34 3.32 8.27 -3.46
N ASP A 35 2.68 9.19 -2.75
CA ASP A 35 3.26 10.48 -2.33
C ASP A 35 4.39 10.31 -1.29
N ARG A 36 4.35 9.19 -0.54
CA ARG A 36 5.32 8.88 0.50
C ARG A 36 5.62 7.40 0.54
N ILE A 37 6.89 7.06 0.80
CA ILE A 37 7.31 5.68 1.05
C ILE A 37 7.19 5.39 2.55
N PRO A 38 6.61 4.23 2.96
CA PRO A 38 6.57 3.83 4.36
C PRO A 38 7.98 3.76 4.97
N ASP A 39 8.11 4.16 6.23
CA ASP A 39 9.35 4.06 6.99
C ASP A 39 9.71 2.59 7.34
N ARG A 40 10.87 2.40 7.97
CA ARG A 40 11.42 1.08 8.31
C ARG A 40 10.56 0.30 9.31
N GLU A 41 9.75 0.97 10.12
CA GLU A 41 8.85 0.35 11.09
C GLU A 41 7.48 0.06 10.44
N THR A 42 6.99 0.97 9.60
CA THR A 42 5.69 0.81 8.94
C THR A 42 5.71 -0.21 7.80
N MET A 43 6.82 -0.29 7.05
CA MET A 43 6.95 -1.23 5.93
C MET A 43 6.69 -2.70 6.32
N PRO A 44 7.33 -3.28 7.36
CA PRO A 44 7.05 -4.66 7.76
C PRO A 44 5.61 -4.87 8.23
N LEU A 45 4.97 -3.89 8.87
CA LEU A 45 3.56 -3.96 9.25
C LEU A 45 2.67 -4.14 8.02
N ILE A 46 2.88 -3.34 6.98
CA ILE A 46 2.13 -3.44 5.72
C ILE A 46 2.33 -4.83 5.09
N VAL A 47 3.57 -5.31 5.00
CA VAL A 47 3.88 -6.62 4.41
C VAL A 47 3.19 -7.74 5.21
N GLN A 48 3.23 -7.67 6.54
CA GLN A 48 2.61 -8.66 7.42
C GLN A 48 1.08 -8.64 7.30
N THR A 49 0.43 -7.47 7.40
CA THR A 49 -1.02 -7.33 7.28
C THR A 49 -1.53 -7.76 5.91
N THR A 50 -0.77 -7.45 4.85
CA THR A 50 -1.13 -7.85 3.49
C THR A 50 -0.72 -9.28 3.13
N LYS A 51 -0.07 -10.01 4.04
CA LYS A 51 0.49 -11.36 3.83
C LYS A 51 1.41 -11.45 2.62
N GLY A 52 2.28 -10.45 2.45
CA GLY A 52 3.23 -10.37 1.33
C GLY A 52 2.62 -10.03 -0.03
N LYS A 53 1.31 -9.70 -0.09
CA LYS A 53 0.67 -9.25 -1.34
C LYS A 53 1.12 -7.85 -1.75
N VAL A 54 1.46 -7.01 -0.78
CA VAL A 54 2.06 -5.70 -1.00
C VAL A 54 3.47 -5.77 -0.43
N THR A 55 4.45 -5.44 -1.26
CA THR A 55 5.87 -5.51 -0.94
C THR A 55 6.51 -4.12 -1.03
N PRO A 56 7.72 -3.92 -0.48
CA PRO A 56 8.43 -2.64 -0.62
C PRO A 56 8.59 -2.21 -2.09
N ASN A 57 8.83 -3.18 -2.97
CA ASN A 57 8.96 -2.99 -4.42
C ASN A 57 7.76 -2.28 -5.05
N ASP A 58 6.54 -2.54 -4.54
CA ASP A 58 5.31 -1.90 -5.01
C ASP A 58 5.28 -0.39 -4.68
N PHE A 59 5.99 0.06 -3.63
CA PHE A 59 6.11 1.48 -3.26
C PHE A 59 7.22 2.21 -4.03
N PHE A 60 8.30 1.51 -4.38
CA PHE A 60 9.38 2.09 -5.21
C PHE A 60 9.04 2.09 -6.70
N GLY A 61 7.90 1.51 -7.10
CA GLY A 61 7.56 1.32 -8.51
C GLY A 61 8.53 0.38 -9.24
N VAL A 62 9.24 -0.46 -8.48
CA VAL A 62 10.22 -1.42 -8.96
C VAL A 62 9.51 -2.75 -9.16
N GLY A 63 9.02 -2.98 -10.37
CA GLY A 63 8.34 -4.22 -10.76
C GLY A 63 7.90 -4.10 -12.22
N PRO A 64 7.55 -5.22 -12.88
CA PRO A 64 7.04 -5.17 -14.24
C PRO A 64 5.75 -4.36 -14.26
N LYS A 65 5.84 -3.07 -14.62
CA LYS A 65 4.68 -2.25 -14.93
C LYS A 65 4.08 -2.84 -16.19
N VAL A 66 3.01 -3.62 -16.03
CA VAL A 66 2.10 -3.86 -17.15
C VAL A 66 1.58 -2.47 -17.51
N ARG A 67 2.13 -1.88 -18.59
CA ARG A 67 1.60 -0.63 -19.15
C ARG A 67 0.14 -0.93 -19.45
N LYS A 68 -0.78 -0.27 -18.74
CA LYS A 68 -2.15 -0.19 -19.24
C LYS A 68 -2.08 0.78 -20.41
N GLU A 69 -1.92 0.23 -21.60
CA GLU A 69 -2.20 0.96 -22.84
C GLU A 69 -3.66 1.39 -22.77
N ALA A 70 -3.87 2.70 -22.88
CA ALA A 70 -5.19 3.28 -23.00
C ALA A 70 -5.76 2.88 -24.37
N ALA A 71 -6.89 2.19 -24.36
CA ALA A 71 -7.74 1.95 -25.53
C ALA A 71 -8.78 3.08 -25.63
#